data_AF-A0AAQ3XA97-F1
#
_entry.id   AF-A0AAQ3XA97-F1
#
_cell.length_a   1.000
_cell.length_b   1.000
_cell.length_c   1.000
_cell.angle_alpha   90.00
_cell.angle_beta   90.00
_cell.angle_gamma   90.00
#
_symmetry.space_group_name_H-M   'P 1'
#
loop_
_entity.id
_entity.type
_entity.pdbx_description
1 polymer ?
#
loop_
_entity_poly.entity_id
_entity_poly.type
_entity_poly.pdbx_seq_one_letter_code
_entity_poly.pdbx_strand_id
1 'polypeptide(L)'
;MQDRTINQASMDPSRHPQTTSSNNSKTAELDPVLHSIGFEIEEVSPSQLTGRLPITTRCCQPFQVLHGGVSALVAEGLASMGAHMASGYRRVAGISLTINHFRSAAVGDLVLARAKPVHVGRSTQVWEVKLWKQPGNNNKAGHPQIISESRVTLLCNLPVPDNLKHAGDALQKYAEGSPKAATSSKL
;
A
#
# COMPACT_ATOMS: atom_id res chain seq x y z
N MET A 1 -29.41 -50.27 36.94
CA MET A 1 -29.77 -49.99 35.53
C MET A 1 -30.56 -48.70 35.51
N GLN A 2 -29.94 -47.60 35.08
CA GLN A 2 -30.63 -46.40 34.62
C GLN A 2 -29.64 -45.62 33.74
N ASP A 3 -30.10 -45.38 32.52
CA ASP A 3 -29.33 -45.00 31.35
C ASP A 3 -28.82 -43.55 31.40
N ARG A 4 -27.64 -43.35 30.82
CA ARG A 4 -27.07 -42.05 30.49
C ARG A 4 -27.64 -41.60 29.14
N THR A 5 -28.37 -40.48 29.10
CA THR A 5 -28.64 -39.78 27.84
C THR A 5 -27.84 -38.49 27.79
N ILE A 6 -26.93 -38.46 26.82
CA ILE A 6 -26.05 -37.35 26.44
C ILE A 6 -26.87 -36.37 25.60
N ASN A 7 -26.99 -35.10 26.03
CA ASN A 7 -27.44 -34.03 25.14
C ASN A 7 -26.24 -33.48 24.37
N GLN A 8 -26.15 -33.89 23.11
CA GLN A 8 -25.16 -33.44 22.14
C GLN A 8 -25.71 -32.20 21.43
N ALA A 9 -25.32 -31.00 21.87
CA ALA A 9 -25.54 -29.77 21.10
C ALA A 9 -24.45 -29.71 20.01
N SER A 10 -24.82 -30.06 18.79
CA SER A 10 -23.97 -29.94 17.60
C SER A 10 -23.56 -28.47 17.39
N MET A 11 -22.29 -28.18 17.63
CA MET A 11 -21.65 -26.97 17.11
C MET A 11 -21.41 -27.18 15.61
N ASP A 12 -22.04 -26.34 14.79
CA ASP A 12 -21.74 -26.23 13.37
C ASP A 12 -20.32 -25.66 13.18
N PRO A 13 -19.37 -26.42 12.61
CA PRO A 13 -17.98 -25.99 12.47
C PRO A 13 -17.76 -25.03 11.28
N SER A 14 -18.81 -24.58 10.58
CA SER A 14 -18.66 -23.80 9.33
C SER A 14 -18.74 -22.27 9.48
N ARG A 15 -18.90 -21.71 10.70
CA ARG A 15 -18.97 -20.26 10.87
C ARG A 15 -17.59 -19.64 11.08
N HIS A 16 -16.82 -19.53 10.00
CA HIS A 16 -15.69 -18.61 9.97
C HIS A 16 -16.19 -17.16 10.08
N PRO A 17 -15.58 -16.30 10.92
CA PRO A 17 -15.84 -14.88 10.88
C PRO A 17 -15.33 -14.35 9.54
N GLN A 18 -16.22 -13.78 8.73
CA GLN A 18 -15.84 -13.07 7.52
C GLN A 18 -15.16 -11.76 7.93
N THR A 19 -13.83 -11.74 7.84
CA THR A 19 -13.04 -10.51 7.89
C THR A 19 -12.23 -10.39 6.60
N THR A 20 -12.27 -9.18 6.01
CA THR A 20 -11.38 -8.65 4.95
C THR A 20 -11.47 -9.24 3.53
N SER A 21 -12.44 -8.82 2.71
CA SER A 21 -12.40 -9.02 1.24
C SER A 21 -12.15 -7.74 0.42
N SER A 22 -12.28 -6.54 1.00
CA SER A 22 -12.23 -5.28 0.23
C SER A 22 -10.81 -4.79 -0.08
N ASN A 23 -9.86 -4.86 0.87
CA ASN A 23 -8.54 -4.23 0.71
C ASN A 23 -7.60 -5.00 -0.22
N ASN A 24 -7.73 -6.32 -0.31
CA ASN A 24 -6.85 -7.13 -1.14
C ASN A 24 -7.07 -6.86 -2.64
N SER A 25 -8.30 -6.48 -3.04
CA SER A 25 -8.61 -6.06 -4.41
C SER A 25 -7.99 -4.69 -4.76
N LYS A 26 -7.90 -3.76 -3.80
CA LYS A 26 -7.41 -2.40 -4.03
C LYS A 26 -5.96 -2.40 -4.51
N THR A 27 -5.03 -3.01 -3.78
CA THR A 27 -3.63 -3.03 -4.21
C THR A 27 -3.48 -3.75 -5.55
N ALA A 28 -4.20 -4.85 -5.75
CA ALA A 28 -4.12 -5.62 -7.01
C ALA A 28 -4.51 -4.77 -8.24
N GLU A 29 -5.53 -3.92 -8.11
CA GLU A 29 -5.96 -3.00 -9.17
C GLU A 29 -4.99 -1.83 -9.37
N LEU A 30 -4.39 -1.31 -8.30
CA LEU A 30 -3.51 -0.13 -8.35
C LEU A 30 -2.08 -0.48 -8.78
N ASP A 31 -1.52 -1.56 -8.24
CA ASP A 31 -0.16 -1.99 -8.49
C ASP A 31 -0.03 -3.52 -8.27
N PRO A 32 -0.09 -4.31 -9.35
CA PRO A 32 0.04 -5.77 -9.28
C PRO A 32 1.37 -6.25 -8.68
N VAL A 33 2.46 -5.47 -8.81
CA VAL A 33 3.77 -5.84 -8.29
C VAL A 33 3.78 -5.68 -6.77
N LEU A 34 3.28 -4.56 -6.24
CA LEU A 34 3.09 -4.37 -4.81
C LEU A 34 2.13 -5.41 -4.21
N HIS A 35 1.06 -5.75 -4.93
CA HIS A 35 0.16 -6.81 -4.50
C HIS A 35 0.89 -8.17 -4.39
N SER A 36 1.72 -8.52 -5.36
CA SER A 36 2.42 -9.81 -5.40
C SER A 36 3.34 -10.07 -4.20
N ILE A 37 3.91 -9.00 -3.62
CA ILE A 37 4.75 -9.07 -2.44
C ILE A 37 3.96 -8.98 -1.12
N GLY A 38 2.64 -8.77 -1.19
CA GLY A 38 1.75 -8.67 -0.03
C GLY A 38 1.64 -7.27 0.56
N PHE A 39 1.94 -6.22 -0.20
CA PHE A 39 1.72 -4.84 0.24
C PHE A 39 0.22 -4.50 0.21
N GLU A 40 -0.26 -3.78 1.22
CA GLU A 40 -1.64 -3.31 1.33
C GLU A 40 -1.65 -1.78 1.30
N ILE A 41 -2.19 -1.19 0.23
CA ILE A 41 -2.41 0.26 0.14
C ILE A 41 -3.61 0.64 1.01
N GLU A 42 -3.44 1.63 1.88
CA GLU A 42 -4.45 2.07 2.84
C GLU A 42 -5.10 3.38 2.39
N GLU A 43 -4.41 4.51 2.59
CA GLU A 43 -4.83 5.85 2.16
C GLU A 43 -4.29 6.18 0.77
N VAL A 44 -5.14 6.78 -0.07
CA VAL A 44 -4.79 7.24 -1.40
C VAL A 44 -5.30 8.67 -1.57
N SER A 45 -4.39 9.65 -1.59
CA SER A 45 -4.73 11.04 -1.85
C SER A 45 -3.60 11.77 -2.59
N PRO A 46 -3.88 12.93 -3.22
CA PRO A 46 -2.84 13.77 -3.84
C PRO A 46 -1.82 14.32 -2.82
N SER A 47 -2.14 14.33 -1.53
CA SER A 47 -1.28 14.85 -0.46
C SER A 47 -0.52 13.77 0.31
N GLN A 48 -0.97 12.52 0.24
CA GLN A 48 -0.39 11.42 1.01
C GLN A 48 -0.84 10.07 0.45
N LEU A 49 0.08 9.10 0.45
CA LEU A 49 -0.28 7.69 0.35
C LEU A 49 0.27 6.93 1.55
N THR A 50 -0.50 5.97 2.04
CA THR A 50 -0.06 5.06 3.10
C THR A 50 -0.31 3.62 2.72
N GLY A 51 0.38 2.73 3.42
CA GLY A 51 0.11 1.31 3.33
C GLY A 51 0.99 0.54 4.29
N ARG A 52 0.84 -0.79 4.26
CA ARG A 52 1.54 -1.69 5.14
C ARG A 52 2.01 -2.95 4.42
N LEU A 53 3.07 -3.55 4.92
CA LEU A 53 3.66 -4.78 4.39
C LEU A 53 4.00 -5.72 5.55
N PRO A 54 3.20 -6.78 5.78
CA PRO A 54 3.59 -7.87 6.65
C PRO A 54 4.85 -8.53 6.08
N ILE A 55 5.94 -8.62 6.86
CA ILE A 55 7.16 -9.23 6.37
C ILE A 55 7.02 -10.75 6.38
N THR A 56 6.97 -11.31 5.17
CA THR A 56 7.00 -12.75 4.91
C THR A 56 8.25 -13.11 4.13
N THR A 57 8.52 -14.40 3.97
CA THR A 57 9.66 -14.88 3.17
C THR A 57 9.63 -14.38 1.72
N ARG A 58 8.46 -14.03 1.17
CA ARG A 58 8.31 -13.51 -0.21
C ARG A 58 8.96 -12.15 -0.43
N CYS A 59 9.10 -11.33 0.63
CA CYS A 59 9.68 -9.98 0.53
C CYS A 59 11.05 -9.88 1.21
N CYS A 60 11.66 -11.00 1.57
CA CYS A 60 12.94 -11.05 2.28
C CYS A 60 14.10 -11.36 1.35
N GLN A 61 15.28 -10.86 1.73
CA GLN A 61 16.54 -11.38 1.23
C GLN A 61 16.90 -12.71 1.96
N PRO A 62 17.93 -13.46 1.51
CA PRO A 62 18.27 -14.78 2.07
C PRO A 62 18.49 -14.83 3.60
N PHE A 63 18.80 -13.69 4.23
CA PHE A 63 18.97 -13.56 5.68
C PHE A 63 17.67 -13.30 6.46
N GLN A 64 16.49 -13.59 5.87
CA GLN A 64 15.18 -13.48 6.52
C GLN A 64 14.85 -12.08 7.07
N VAL A 65 15.36 -11.05 6.40
CA VAL A 65 15.03 -9.64 6.65
C VAL A 65 14.53 -9.01 5.35
N LEU A 66 13.76 -7.92 5.46
CA LEU A 66 13.24 -7.19 4.31
C LEU A 66 14.32 -6.92 3.27
N HIS A 67 14.05 -7.30 2.02
CA HIS A 67 14.94 -7.00 0.92
C HIS A 67 14.96 -5.48 0.66
N GLY A 68 16.14 -4.84 0.60
CA GLY A 68 16.22 -3.38 0.40
C GLY A 68 15.53 -2.91 -0.88
N GLY A 69 15.66 -3.68 -1.96
CA GLY A 69 14.92 -3.50 -3.22
C GLY A 69 13.38 -3.51 -3.07
N VAL A 70 12.81 -4.21 -2.08
CA VAL A 70 11.37 -4.14 -1.80
C VAL A 70 10.99 -2.79 -1.19
N SER A 71 11.80 -2.24 -0.28
CA SER A 71 11.59 -0.88 0.23
C SER A 71 11.68 0.17 -0.89
N ALA A 72 12.63 0.00 -1.81
CA ALA A 72 12.78 0.86 -2.99
C ALA A 72 11.56 0.76 -3.92
N LEU A 73 11.05 -0.45 -4.17
CA LEU A 73 9.84 -0.69 -4.96
C LEU A 73 8.61 -0.03 -4.33
N VAL A 74 8.41 -0.18 -3.01
CA VAL A 74 7.33 0.50 -2.27
C VAL A 74 7.46 2.03 -2.40
N ALA A 75 8.67 2.57 -2.26
CA ALA A 75 8.91 3.99 -2.42
C ALA A 75 8.55 4.49 -3.82
N GLU A 76 9.02 3.82 -4.86
CA GLU A 76 8.76 4.18 -6.26
C GLU A 76 7.26 4.13 -6.58
N GLY A 77 6.59 3.02 -6.21
CA GLY A 77 5.16 2.84 -6.47
C GLY A 77 4.29 3.90 -5.81
N LEU A 78 4.48 4.13 -4.50
CA LEU A 78 3.69 5.12 -3.76
C LEU A 78 3.93 6.56 -4.26
N ALA A 79 5.19 6.92 -4.53
CA ALA A 79 5.53 8.25 -5.05
C ALA A 79 4.98 8.48 -6.46
N SER A 80 5.04 7.47 -7.33
CA SER A 80 4.49 7.53 -8.69
C SER A 80 2.98 7.75 -8.67
N MET A 81 2.23 6.98 -7.87
CA MET A 81 0.79 7.14 -7.71
C MET A 81 0.44 8.53 -7.15
N GLY A 82 1.17 9.00 -6.13
CA GLY A 82 1.00 10.34 -5.56
C GLY A 82 1.23 11.44 -6.58
N ALA A 83 2.33 11.38 -7.32
CA ALA A 83 2.66 12.38 -8.33
C ALA A 83 1.66 12.40 -9.47
N HIS A 84 1.16 11.23 -9.89
CA HIS A 84 0.10 11.12 -10.89
C HIS A 84 -1.13 11.92 -10.44
N MET A 85 -1.63 11.67 -9.23
CA MET A 85 -2.79 12.40 -8.68
C MET A 85 -2.49 13.90 -8.51
N ALA A 86 -1.37 14.26 -7.89
CA ALA A 86 -1.00 15.66 -7.63
C ALA A 86 -0.76 16.48 -8.90
N SER A 87 -0.46 15.82 -10.03
CA SER A 87 -0.33 16.47 -11.33
C SER A 87 -1.66 16.73 -12.05
N GLY A 88 -2.79 16.33 -11.45
CA GLY A 88 -4.09 16.30 -12.12
C GLY A 88 -4.21 15.12 -13.09
N TYR A 89 -3.71 13.95 -12.70
CA TYR A 89 -3.73 12.71 -13.48
C TYR A 89 -2.97 12.79 -14.81
N ARG A 90 -1.90 13.59 -14.89
CA ARG A 90 -0.97 13.58 -16.03
C ARG A 90 -0.04 12.37 -15.93
N ARG A 91 0.50 11.92 -17.07
CA ARG A 91 1.53 10.88 -17.07
C ARG A 91 2.77 11.36 -16.33
N VAL A 92 3.25 10.51 -15.43
CA VAL A 92 4.48 10.71 -14.67
C VAL A 92 5.50 9.61 -14.97
N ALA A 93 6.77 9.90 -14.74
CA ALA A 93 7.84 8.90 -14.73
C ALA A 93 8.88 9.24 -13.68
N GLY A 94 9.28 8.27 -12.87
CA GLY A 94 10.43 8.39 -11.98
C GLY A 94 11.71 8.56 -12.80
N ILE A 95 12.53 9.55 -12.44
CA ILE A 95 13.82 9.83 -13.07
C ILE A 95 15.00 9.70 -12.11
N SER A 96 14.72 9.66 -10.81
CA SER A 96 15.73 9.44 -9.76
C SER A 96 15.07 8.94 -8.49
N LEU A 97 15.64 7.88 -7.93
CA LEU A 97 15.27 7.31 -6.64
C LEU A 97 16.53 7.22 -5.78
N THR A 98 16.53 7.89 -4.64
CA THR A 98 17.56 7.72 -3.61
C THR A 98 16.90 7.17 -2.36
N ILE A 99 17.49 6.14 -1.76
CA ILE A 99 16.99 5.51 -0.53
C ILE A 99 18.13 5.23 0.44
N ASN A 100 17.90 5.51 1.72
CA ASN A 100 18.78 5.13 2.82
C ASN A 100 18.10 4.05 3.66
N HIS A 101 18.85 3.00 4.02
CA HIS A 101 18.38 1.94 4.90
C HIS A 101 19.09 2.07 6.26
N PHE A 102 18.32 2.37 7.30
CA PHE A 102 18.86 2.63 8.64
C PHE A 102 18.83 1.40 9.54
N ARG A 103 17.83 0.53 9.38
CA ARG A 103 17.59 -0.64 10.24
C ARG A 103 16.99 -1.79 9.43
N SER A 104 17.29 -3.02 9.84
CA SER A 104 16.63 -4.22 9.31
C SER A 104 15.23 -4.39 9.93
N ALA A 105 14.35 -5.08 9.20
CA ALA A 105 13.06 -5.56 9.68
C ALA A 105 12.97 -7.05 9.34
N ALA A 106 12.60 -7.89 10.31
CA ALA A 106 12.67 -9.34 10.21
C ALA A 106 11.33 -9.94 9.82
N VAL A 107 11.32 -11.20 9.36
CA VAL A 107 10.09 -11.98 9.17
C VAL A 107 9.23 -11.90 10.44
N GLY A 108 7.94 -11.62 10.26
CA GLY A 108 6.98 -11.41 11.34
C GLY A 108 6.79 -9.95 11.76
N ASP A 109 7.73 -9.05 11.45
CA ASP A 109 7.50 -7.61 11.63
C ASP A 109 6.43 -7.10 10.65
N LEU A 110 5.79 -6.00 11.02
CA LEU A 110 4.93 -5.21 10.12
C LEU A 110 5.66 -3.94 9.70
N VAL A 111 5.74 -3.70 8.40
CA VAL A 111 6.23 -2.42 7.87
C VAL A 111 5.04 -1.51 7.58
N LEU A 112 5.16 -0.25 8.00
CA LEU A 112 4.26 0.85 7.64
C LEU A 112 4.99 1.77 6.67
N ALA A 113 4.32 2.21 5.60
CA ALA A 113 4.87 3.12 4.61
C ALA A 113 4.02 4.38 4.50
N ARG A 114 4.69 5.52 4.29
CA ARG A 114 4.02 6.80 4.01
C ARG A 114 4.80 7.58 2.97
N ALA A 115 4.12 7.95 1.89
CA ALA A 115 4.61 8.87 0.87
C ALA A 115 3.97 10.26 1.04
N LYS A 116 4.77 11.32 0.97
CA LYS A 116 4.31 12.72 0.98
C LYS A 116 5.05 13.56 -0.07
N PRO A 117 4.39 14.54 -0.69
CA PRO A 117 5.07 15.47 -1.58
C PRO A 117 6.00 16.38 -0.76
N VAL A 118 7.21 16.57 -1.27
CA VAL A 118 8.19 17.57 -0.80
C VAL A 118 8.14 18.79 -1.70
N HIS A 119 8.00 18.57 -3.01
CA HIS A 119 7.88 19.60 -4.02
C HIS A 119 6.90 19.16 -5.10
N VAL A 120 5.94 20.02 -5.44
CA VAL A 120 4.98 19.80 -6.52
C VAL A 120 5.07 20.94 -7.54
N GLY A 121 5.83 20.72 -8.60
CA GLY A 121 6.00 21.64 -9.71
C GLY A 121 5.23 21.20 -10.96
N ARG A 122 5.24 22.06 -11.99
CA ARG A 122 4.58 21.76 -13.28
C ARG A 122 5.25 20.59 -14.01
N SER A 123 6.57 20.64 -14.09
CA SER A 123 7.37 19.66 -14.84
C SER A 123 7.93 18.56 -13.95
N THR A 124 8.27 18.87 -12.70
CA THR A 124 8.88 17.91 -11.77
C THR A 124 8.16 17.87 -10.44
N GLN A 125 8.19 16.71 -9.80
CA GLN A 125 7.78 16.54 -8.42
C GLN A 125 8.86 15.79 -7.64
N VAL A 126 8.94 16.04 -6.34
CA VAL A 126 9.78 15.28 -5.41
C VAL A 126 8.90 14.77 -4.29
N TRP A 127 8.96 13.47 -4.03
CA TRP A 127 8.20 12.80 -2.98
C TRP A 127 9.14 12.15 -1.98
N GLU A 128 8.83 12.27 -0.70
CA GLU A 128 9.49 11.56 0.38
C GLU A 128 8.68 10.31 0.72
N VAL A 129 9.33 9.16 0.76
CA VAL A 129 8.71 7.94 1.30
C VAL A 129 9.51 7.42 2.48
N LYS A 130 8.82 7.27 3.60
CA LYS A 130 9.38 6.73 4.85
C LYS A 130 8.73 5.40 5.17
N LEU A 131 9.54 4.45 5.61
CA LEU A 131 9.09 3.17 6.11
C LEU A 131 9.47 3.03 7.58
N TRP A 132 8.56 2.47 8.37
CA TRP A 132 8.78 2.13 9.78
C TRP A 132 8.46 0.66 10.00
N LYS A 133 9.16 0.03 10.94
CA LYS A 133 8.79 -1.32 11.42
C LYS A 133 8.08 -1.26 12.76
N GLN A 134 7.15 -2.19 12.93
CA GLN A 134 6.54 -2.57 14.20
C GLN A 134 6.82 -4.07 14.44
N PRO A 135 7.41 -4.43 15.59
CA PRO A 135 7.67 -5.84 15.91
C PRO A 135 6.39 -6.67 15.99
N GLY A 136 6.38 -7.87 15.39
CA GLY A 136 5.22 -8.76 15.37
C GLY A 136 4.91 -9.50 16.67
N ASN A 137 5.87 -9.57 17.60
CA ASN A 137 5.74 -10.38 18.81
C ASN A 137 5.89 -9.52 20.08
N ASN A 138 4.86 -9.60 20.94
CA ASN A 138 4.75 -9.12 22.32
C ASN A 138 4.41 -7.64 22.56
N ASN A 139 3.17 -7.38 23.01
CA ASN A 139 2.72 -6.59 24.18
C ASN A 139 3.50 -5.32 24.64
N LYS A 140 4.37 -4.74 23.83
CA LYS A 140 4.93 -3.42 24.04
C LYS A 140 4.51 -2.58 22.85
N ALA A 141 3.56 -1.68 23.11
CA ALA A 141 3.22 -0.55 22.24
C ALA A 141 4.44 0.37 22.09
N GLY A 142 5.50 -0.12 21.45
CA GLY A 142 6.67 0.65 21.09
C GLY A 142 6.35 1.54 19.91
N HIS A 143 6.93 2.74 19.89
CA HIS A 143 6.82 3.61 18.74
C HIS A 143 7.42 2.93 17.49
N PRO A 144 6.75 3.04 16.31
CA PRO A 144 7.29 2.55 15.06
C PRO A 144 8.71 3.07 14.82
N GLN A 145 9.64 2.18 14.48
CA GLN A 145 11.04 2.54 14.26
C GLN A 145 11.28 2.78 12.77
N ILE A 146 11.83 3.93 12.40
CA ILE A 146 12.17 4.20 10.99
C ILE A 146 13.22 3.19 10.51
N ILE A 147 12.96 2.56 9.37
CA ILE A 147 13.85 1.58 8.74
C ILE A 147 14.44 2.09 7.43
N SER A 148 13.72 2.93 6.69
CA SER A 148 14.23 3.59 5.51
C SER A 148 13.56 4.92 5.23
N GLU A 149 14.28 5.78 4.52
CA GLU A 149 13.78 7.05 3.97
C GLU A 149 14.29 7.20 2.55
N SER A 150 13.42 7.68 1.67
CA SER A 150 13.71 7.85 0.25
C SER A 150 13.22 9.18 -0.28
N ARG A 151 13.83 9.61 -1.38
CA ARG A 151 13.38 10.71 -2.22
C ARG A 151 13.22 10.20 -3.65
N VAL A 152 12.03 10.38 -4.20
CA VAL A 152 11.69 10.02 -5.58
C VAL A 152 11.46 11.32 -6.35
N THR A 153 12.17 11.50 -7.45
CA THR A 153 12.00 12.64 -8.35
C THR A 153 11.29 12.16 -9.60
N LEU A 154 10.21 12.83 -9.99
CA LEU A 154 9.34 12.44 -11.08
C LEU A 154 9.18 13.57 -12.09
N LEU A 155 9.19 13.23 -13.38
CA LEU A 155 8.78 14.09 -14.48
C LEU A 155 7.27 13.97 -14.67
N CYS A 156 6.53 15.07 -14.82
CA CYS A 156 5.06 15.11 -14.69
C CYS A 156 4.31 15.76 -15.88
N ASN A 157 5.00 15.99 -16.98
CA ASN A 157 4.48 16.65 -18.19
C ASN A 157 4.58 15.76 -19.43
N LEU A 158 4.56 14.44 -19.23
CA LEU A 158 4.69 13.49 -20.33
C LEU A 158 3.37 13.35 -21.10
N PRO A 159 3.42 13.20 -22.44
CA PRO A 159 2.24 12.89 -23.23
C PRO A 159 1.71 11.48 -22.88
N VAL A 160 0.39 11.36 -22.78
CA VAL A 160 -0.32 10.09 -22.57
C VAL A 160 -0.72 9.54 -23.95
N PRO A 161 -0.22 8.35 -24.35
CA PRO A 161 -0.70 7.69 -25.57
C PRO A 161 -2.21 7.39 -25.51
N ASP A 162 -2.90 7.44 -26.65
CA ASP A 162 -4.35 7.28 -26.69
C ASP A 162 -4.85 5.95 -26.08
N ASN A 163 -4.12 4.87 -26.31
CA ASN A 163 -4.43 3.55 -25.77
C ASN A 163 -4.21 3.42 -24.25
N LEU A 164 -3.63 4.43 -23.59
CA LEU A 164 -3.30 4.44 -22.17
C LEU A 164 -4.01 5.56 -21.39
N LYS A 165 -5.01 6.23 -21.98
CA LYS A 165 -5.78 7.32 -21.32
C LYS A 165 -6.45 6.88 -20.02
N HIS A 166 -6.82 5.61 -19.93
CA HIS A 166 -7.51 5.01 -18.79
C HIS A 166 -6.56 4.39 -17.74
N ALA A 167 -5.24 4.51 -17.93
CA ALA A 167 -4.27 3.88 -17.02
C ALA A 167 -4.33 4.42 -15.58
N GLY A 168 -4.92 5.60 -15.37
CA GLY A 168 -5.11 6.24 -14.06
C GLY A 168 -6.49 6.04 -13.42
N ASP A 169 -7.43 5.36 -14.09
CA ASP A 169 -8.83 5.32 -13.67
C ASP A 169 -9.01 4.61 -12.32
N ALA A 170 -8.21 3.57 -12.06
CA ALA A 170 -8.20 2.88 -10.77
C ALA A 170 -7.79 3.82 -9.62
N LEU A 171 -6.83 4.73 -9.83
CA LEU A 171 -6.45 5.71 -8.81
C LEU A 171 -7.60 6.67 -8.48
N GLN A 172 -8.35 7.14 -9.49
CA GLN A 172 -9.51 8.01 -9.26
C GLN A 172 -10.61 7.32 -8.45
N LYS A 173 -10.84 6.02 -8.70
CA LYS A 173 -11.80 5.19 -7.96
C LYS A 173 -11.47 5.12 -6.46
N TYR A 174 -10.19 5.06 -6.09
CA TYR A 174 -9.75 4.86 -4.72
C TYR A 174 -9.28 6.13 -4.00
N ALA A 175 -9.12 7.25 -4.71
CA ALA A 175 -8.72 8.52 -4.12
C ALA A 175 -9.80 9.05 -3.15
N GLU A 176 -9.38 9.42 -1.94
CA GLU A 176 -10.25 10.08 -0.98
C GLU A 176 -10.69 11.45 -1.52
N GLY A 177 -12.00 11.73 -1.54
CA GLY A 177 -12.57 12.98 -2.02
C GLY A 177 -13.07 13.01 -3.47
N SER A 178 -13.02 11.88 -4.20
CA SER A 178 -13.74 11.76 -5.48
C SER A 178 -15.26 11.92 -5.27
N PRO A 179 -15.98 12.72 -6.09
CA PRO A 179 -17.43 12.80 -5.98
C PRO A 179 -18.01 11.40 -6.17
N LYS A 180 -18.66 10.85 -5.14
CA LYS A 180 -19.49 9.65 -5.28
C LYS A 180 -20.48 9.97 -6.40
N ALA A 181 -20.46 9.18 -7.47
CA ALA A 181 -21.40 9.31 -8.57
C ALA A 181 -22.81 9.48 -7.99
N ALA A 182 -23.41 10.65 -8.20
CA ALA A 182 -24.76 10.91 -7.75
C ALA A 182 -25.65 9.90 -8.49
N THR A 183 -26.24 8.96 -7.74
CA THR A 183 -27.28 8.09 -8.25
C THR A 183 -28.42 8.99 -8.72
N SER A 184 -28.55 9.15 -10.04
CA SER A 184 -29.65 9.87 -10.65
C SER A 184 -30.91 9.04 -10.43
N SER A 185 -31.61 9.28 -9.31
CA SER A 185 -32.99 8.85 -9.16
C SER A 185 -33.83 9.81 -10.02
N LYS A 186 -34.25 9.32 -11.18
CA LYS A 186 -35.39 9.90 -11.89
C LYS A 186 -36.60 9.93 -10.95
N LEU A 187 -37.18 11.10 -10.79
CA LEU A 187 -38.60 11.33 -10.52
C LEU A 187 -39.04 12.41 -11.50
#